data_AF-A0A353KRB6-F1
#
_entry.id   AF-A0A353KRB6-F1
#
_cell.length_a   1.000
_cell.length_b   1.000
_cell.length_c   1.000
_cell.angle_alpha   90.00
_cell.angle_beta   90.00
_cell.angle_gamma   90.00
#
_symmetry.space_group_name_H-M   'P 1'
#
loop_
_entity.id
_entity.type
_entity.pdbx_description
1 polymer ?
#
loop_
_entity_poly.entity_id
_entity_poly.type
_entity_poly.pdbx_seq_one_letter_code
_entity_poly.pdbx_strand_id
1 'polypeptide(L)'
;MDYGYIENFKNLGFGMFVHFGLYSLVGKGEWYLRLNPQADAAEYEKLTEKFAVKKTWAKELVSVAKEAGCRYITLTARHHDGFSLYDTRGLSDFDAPHSASGRDLIKEFVEECRKEGVVPFLYHTLADWHNADYMNDFPKYIDYLVKSVGILCKNYGKIGGLWFD
;
A
#
# COMPACT_ATOMS: atom_id res chain seq x y z
N MET A 1 -18.26 -21.03 -13.46
CA MET A 1 -17.03 -20.41 -12.93
C MET A 1 -16.75 -21.06 -11.59
N ASP A 2 -15.51 -21.50 -11.35
CA ASP A 2 -15.13 -22.06 -10.06
C ASP A 2 -14.80 -20.91 -9.10
N TYR A 3 -15.57 -20.80 -8.01
CA TYR A 3 -15.43 -19.77 -6.98
C TYR A 3 -14.39 -20.16 -5.92
N GLY A 4 -13.45 -21.06 -6.23
CA GLY A 4 -12.44 -21.54 -5.30
C GLY A 4 -11.63 -20.45 -4.59
N TYR A 5 -11.50 -19.24 -5.15
CA TYR A 5 -10.87 -18.11 -4.47
C TYR A 5 -11.65 -17.62 -3.23
N ILE A 6 -12.98 -17.72 -3.23
CA ILE A 6 -13.83 -17.37 -2.09
C ILE A 6 -13.65 -18.38 -0.96
N GLU A 7 -13.71 -19.68 -1.28
CA GLU A 7 -13.47 -20.73 -0.28
C GLU A 7 -12.02 -20.70 0.23
N ASN A 8 -11.04 -20.39 -0.63
CA ASN A 8 -9.65 -20.18 -0.19
C ASN A 8 -9.55 -19.04 0.81
N PHE A 9 -10.18 -17.89 0.57
CA PHE A 9 -10.19 -16.78 1.52
C PHE A 9 -10.87 -17.15 2.84
N LYS A 10 -12.04 -17.80 2.78
CA LYS A 10 -12.75 -18.30 3.96
C LYS A 10 -11.89 -19.26 4.79
N ASN A 11 -11.11 -20.13 4.14
CA ASN A 11 -10.19 -21.07 4.80
C ASN A 11 -8.96 -20.38 5.43
N LEU A 12 -8.60 -19.16 4.99
CA LEU A 12 -7.58 -18.37 5.68
C LEU A 12 -8.09 -17.89 7.05
N GLY A 13 -9.39 -17.63 7.19
CA GLY A 13 -10.02 -17.26 8.45
C GLY A 13 -9.55 -15.89 8.96
N PHE A 14 -8.49 -15.88 9.76
CA PHE A 14 -8.00 -14.69 10.46
C PHE A 14 -6.84 -14.00 9.73
N GLY A 15 -6.87 -12.66 9.68
CA GLY A 15 -5.81 -11.86 9.08
C GLY A 15 -5.65 -10.49 9.73
N MET A 16 -4.55 -9.83 9.37
CA MET A 16 -4.14 -8.54 9.91
C MET A 16 -4.26 -7.44 8.85
N PHE A 17 -4.78 -6.28 9.23
CA PHE A 17 -4.77 -5.09 8.37
C PHE A 17 -3.68 -4.13 8.86
N VAL A 18 -2.86 -3.63 7.94
CA VAL A 18 -1.77 -2.69 8.22
C VAL A 18 -1.94 -1.44 7.37
N HIS A 19 -2.20 -0.32 8.04
CA HIS A 19 -2.11 1.01 7.45
C HIS A 19 -0.72 1.58 7.72
N PHE A 20 0.06 1.73 6.66
CA PHE A 20 1.43 2.23 6.71
C PHE A 20 1.72 3.15 5.52
N GLY A 21 2.38 4.28 5.79
CA GLY A 21 2.68 5.30 4.79
C GLY A 21 3.32 6.54 5.41
N LEU A 22 3.35 7.66 4.69
CA LEU A 22 3.94 8.91 5.18
C LEU A 22 3.27 9.41 6.47
N TYR A 23 1.96 9.18 6.61
CA TYR A 23 1.19 9.51 7.81
C TYR A 23 1.74 8.85 9.09
N SER A 24 2.49 7.75 8.99
CA SER A 24 3.17 7.12 10.12
C SER A 24 4.28 8.00 10.70
N LEU A 25 4.89 8.90 9.91
CA LEU A 25 5.85 9.89 10.41
C LEU A 25 5.16 11.03 11.15
N VAL A 26 3.92 11.38 10.75
CA VAL A 26 3.13 12.42 11.41
C VAL A 26 2.59 11.91 12.75
N GLY A 27 2.19 10.64 12.81
CA GLY A 27 1.69 10.00 14.04
C GLY A 27 0.33 10.53 14.50
N LYS A 28 -0.49 11.07 13.58
CA LYS A 28 -1.80 11.68 13.87
C LYS A 28 -2.94 11.12 13.02
N GLY A 29 -2.76 9.91 12.49
CA GLY A 29 -3.73 9.24 11.62
C GLY A 29 -3.55 9.57 10.13
N GLU A 30 -4.02 8.65 9.29
CA GLU A 30 -3.91 8.65 7.84
C GLU A 30 -4.74 9.75 7.14
N TRP A 31 -5.74 10.28 7.83
CA TRP A 31 -6.54 11.43 7.38
C TRP A 31 -6.00 12.79 7.83
N TYR A 32 -4.83 12.85 8.47
CA TYR A 32 -4.26 14.11 8.99
C TYR A 32 -4.26 15.25 7.98
N LEU A 33 -3.80 14.99 6.74
CA LEU A 33 -3.72 16.00 5.69
C LEU A 33 -5.10 16.60 5.36
N ARG A 34 -6.17 15.80 5.44
CA ARG A 34 -7.52 16.20 5.04
C ARG A 34 -8.31 16.83 6.18
N LEU A 35 -8.11 16.37 7.41
CA LEU A 35 -8.92 16.77 8.56
C LEU A 35 -8.30 17.88 9.41
N ASN A 36 -7.00 18.17 9.24
CA ASN A 36 -6.35 19.25 9.97
C ASN A 36 -6.26 20.52 9.10
N PRO A 37 -6.95 21.62 9.46
CA PRO A 37 -6.88 22.89 8.73
C PRO A 37 -5.49 23.53 8.70
N GLN A 38 -4.59 23.11 9.59
CA GLN A 38 -3.20 23.58 9.65
C GLN A 38 -2.23 22.68 8.88
N ALA A 39 -2.70 21.58 8.28
CA ALA A 39 -1.84 20.73 7.47
C ALA A 39 -1.47 21.45 6.18
N ASP A 40 -0.19 21.38 5.83
CA ASP A 40 0.35 21.90 4.57
C ASP A 40 0.73 20.69 3.69
N ALA A 41 0.16 20.65 2.48
CA ALA A 41 0.39 19.55 1.55
C ALA A 41 1.84 19.48 1.06
N ALA A 42 2.48 20.64 0.81
CA ALA A 42 3.86 20.68 0.36
C ALA A 42 4.82 20.24 1.47
N GLU A 43 4.55 20.61 2.73
CA GLU A 43 5.33 20.08 3.86
C GLU A 43 5.08 18.59 4.11
N TYR A 44 3.87 18.09 3.84
CA TYR A 44 3.57 16.67 3.92
C TYR A 44 4.31 15.86 2.85
N GLU A 45 4.39 16.35 1.61
CA GLU A 45 5.13 15.69 0.53
C GLU A 45 6.63 15.58 0.83
N LYS A 46 7.22 16.57 1.51
CA LYS A 46 8.61 16.52 1.99
C LYS A 46 8.88 15.41 3.01
N LEU A 47 7.87 14.77 3.57
CA LEU A 47 8.05 13.60 4.44
C LEU A 47 8.72 12.43 3.70
N THR A 48 8.62 12.38 2.37
CA THR A 48 9.35 11.42 1.53
C THR A 48 10.86 11.43 1.79
N GLU A 49 11.45 12.60 2.06
CA GLU A 49 12.88 12.77 2.40
C GLU A 49 13.26 12.15 3.75
N LYS A 50 12.28 11.88 4.62
CA LYS A 50 12.46 11.32 5.96
C LYS A 50 11.90 9.91 6.08
N PHE A 51 11.18 9.43 5.08
CA PHE A 51 10.55 8.11 5.07
C PHE A 51 11.59 7.01 4.83
N ALA A 52 12.39 6.72 5.86
CA ALA A 52 13.43 5.71 5.85
C ALA A 52 13.01 4.48 6.65
N VAL A 53 12.52 3.45 5.95
CA VAL A 53 12.04 2.20 6.57
C VAL A 53 13.22 1.27 6.88
N LYS A 54 13.21 0.63 8.05
CA LYS A 54 14.23 -0.35 8.44
C LYS A 54 14.26 -1.53 7.47
N LYS A 55 15.42 -2.12 7.21
CA LYS A 55 15.52 -3.31 6.32
C LYS A 55 14.80 -4.55 6.86
N THR A 56 14.60 -4.62 8.17
CA THR A 56 13.96 -5.76 8.86
C THR A 56 12.45 -5.67 8.95
N TRP A 57 11.84 -4.55 8.52
CA TRP A 57 10.43 -4.25 8.78
C TRP A 57 9.46 -5.35 8.30
N ALA A 58 9.64 -5.87 7.08
CA ALA A 58 8.76 -6.88 6.52
C ALA A 58 8.84 -8.19 7.32
N LYS A 59 10.04 -8.60 7.70
CA LYS A 59 10.27 -9.78 8.55
C LYS A 59 9.62 -9.60 9.92
N GLU A 60 9.82 -8.45 10.55
CA GLU A 60 9.22 -8.13 11.86
C GLU A 60 7.70 -8.17 11.78
N LEU A 61 7.10 -7.52 10.76
CA LEU A 61 5.65 -7.50 10.56
C LEU A 61 5.07 -8.91 10.35
N VAL A 62 5.67 -9.68 9.44
CA VAL A 62 5.18 -11.01 9.10
C VAL A 62 5.34 -11.98 10.28
N SER A 63 6.43 -11.86 11.05
CA SER A 63 6.62 -12.64 12.29
C SER A 63 5.50 -12.35 13.29
N VAL A 64 5.21 -11.08 13.56
CA VAL A 64 4.14 -10.68 14.49
C VAL A 64 2.78 -11.20 14.04
N ALA A 65 2.45 -11.08 12.75
CA ALA A 65 1.19 -11.60 12.22
C ALA A 65 1.08 -13.13 12.38
N LYS A 66 2.16 -13.86 12.09
CA LYS A 66 2.22 -15.31 12.20
C LYS A 66 2.12 -15.78 13.65
N GLU A 67 2.83 -15.11 14.57
CA GLU A 67 2.76 -15.35 16.02
C GLU A 67 1.35 -15.10 16.56
N ALA A 68 0.64 -14.11 16.02
CA ALA A 68 -0.77 -13.85 16.34
C ALA A 68 -1.75 -14.86 15.72
N GLY A 69 -1.28 -15.79 14.87
CA GLY A 69 -2.11 -16.79 14.19
C GLY A 69 -2.79 -16.29 12.90
N CYS A 70 -2.40 -15.13 12.38
CA CYS A 70 -2.91 -14.63 11.10
C CYS A 70 -2.42 -15.49 9.94
N ARG A 71 -3.31 -15.76 8.99
CA ARG A 71 -3.01 -16.50 7.75
C ARG A 71 -2.81 -15.57 6.55
N TYR A 72 -3.19 -14.32 6.69
CA TYR A 72 -2.99 -13.28 5.68
C TYR A 72 -2.76 -11.91 6.31
N ILE A 73 -2.16 -11.01 5.52
CA ILE A 73 -1.97 -9.61 5.88
C ILE A 73 -2.45 -8.75 4.72
N THR A 74 -3.30 -7.75 4.98
CA THR A 74 -3.67 -6.69 4.04
C THR A 74 -2.85 -5.44 4.34
N LEU A 75 -1.97 -5.04 3.41
CA LEU A 75 -1.11 -3.86 3.54
C LEU A 75 -1.54 -2.77 2.56
N THR A 76 -1.58 -1.52 3.01
CA THR A 76 -1.79 -0.34 2.15
C THR A 76 -0.67 -0.21 1.12
N ALA A 77 -0.95 -0.56 -0.15
CA ALA A 77 -0.04 -0.28 -1.26
C ALA A 77 -0.05 1.20 -1.64
N ARG A 78 -1.22 1.85 -1.53
CA ARG A 78 -1.43 3.28 -1.71
C ARG A 78 -2.66 3.69 -0.89
N HIS A 79 -2.56 4.76 -0.10
CA HIS A 79 -3.68 5.36 0.63
C HIS A 79 -4.10 6.68 -0.03
N HIS A 80 -5.14 7.35 0.50
CA HIS A 80 -5.71 8.57 -0.08
C HIS A 80 -4.73 9.72 -0.26
N ASP A 81 -3.65 9.77 0.53
CA ASP A 81 -2.59 10.77 0.38
C ASP A 81 -1.81 10.64 -0.93
N GLY A 82 -2.00 9.53 -1.65
CA GLY A 82 -1.41 9.27 -2.95
C GLY A 82 0.02 8.74 -2.90
N PHE A 83 0.59 8.50 -1.72
CA PHE A 83 1.93 7.92 -1.64
C PHE A 83 1.89 6.41 -1.89
N SER A 84 2.70 5.93 -2.83
CA SER A 84 2.75 4.50 -3.16
C SER A 84 3.92 3.79 -2.47
N LEU A 85 3.66 2.66 -1.81
CA LEU A 85 4.72 1.84 -1.19
C LEU A 85 5.48 0.96 -2.19
N TYR A 86 5.15 1.05 -3.48
CA TYR A 86 5.63 0.18 -4.54
C TYR A 86 6.20 0.98 -5.71
N ASP A 87 7.03 0.34 -6.55
CA ASP A 87 7.54 0.96 -7.77
C ASP A 87 6.40 1.17 -8.78
N THR A 88 6.02 2.43 -8.98
CA THR A 88 4.95 2.80 -9.91
C THR A 88 5.41 2.78 -11.37
N ARG A 89 6.66 2.42 -11.66
CA ARG A 89 7.22 2.20 -13.00
C ARG A 89 7.08 3.42 -13.91
N GLY A 90 7.36 4.60 -13.35
CA GLY A 90 7.30 5.89 -14.05
C GLY A 90 5.88 6.45 -14.19
N LEU A 91 4.90 5.88 -13.49
CA LEU A 91 3.56 6.45 -13.43
C LEU A 91 3.49 7.66 -12.47
N SER A 92 4.33 7.67 -11.42
CA SER A 92 4.43 8.75 -10.44
C SER A 92 5.76 8.68 -9.69
N ASP A 93 6.41 9.81 -9.42
CA ASP A 93 7.59 9.84 -8.57
C ASP A 93 7.25 9.95 -7.07
N PHE A 94 5.95 10.08 -6.73
CA PHE A 94 5.48 10.06 -5.35
C PHE A 94 5.30 8.62 -4.81
N ASP A 95 6.44 7.92 -4.68
CA ASP A 95 6.50 6.53 -4.24
C ASP A 95 7.73 6.19 -3.38
N ALA A 96 7.73 4.99 -2.78
CA ALA A 96 8.78 4.55 -1.86
C ALA A 96 10.16 4.41 -2.51
N PRO A 97 10.31 3.93 -3.77
CA PRO A 97 11.58 3.98 -4.48
C PRO A 97 12.20 5.37 -4.65
N HIS A 98 11.39 6.42 -4.79
CA HIS A 98 11.87 7.80 -4.89
C HIS A 98 11.96 8.53 -3.53
N SER A 99 11.54 7.88 -2.45
CA SER A 99 11.69 8.37 -1.07
C SER A 99 13.07 8.03 -0.48
N ALA A 100 13.34 8.48 0.75
CA ALA A 100 14.52 8.09 1.53
C ALA A 100 14.64 6.58 1.79
N SER A 101 13.56 5.81 1.61
CA SER A 101 13.63 4.35 1.64
C SER A 101 14.36 3.75 0.45
N GLY A 102 14.25 4.37 -0.74
CA GLY A 102 14.95 3.95 -1.96
C GLY A 102 14.62 2.52 -2.44
N ARG A 103 13.48 1.96 -1.99
CA ARG A 103 13.18 0.53 -2.10
C ARG A 103 11.68 0.30 -2.36
N ASP A 104 11.39 -0.78 -3.07
CA ASP A 104 10.02 -1.26 -3.28
C ASP A 104 9.57 -2.06 -2.05
N LEU A 105 8.77 -1.41 -1.19
CA LEU A 105 8.33 -2.00 0.08
C LEU A 105 7.25 -3.05 -0.14
N ILE A 106 6.38 -2.92 -1.15
CA ILE A 106 5.41 -3.98 -1.46
C ILE A 106 6.12 -5.25 -1.93
N LYS A 107 7.22 -5.14 -2.68
CA LYS A 107 8.04 -6.29 -3.04
C LYS A 107 8.61 -6.99 -1.81
N GLU A 108 9.24 -6.24 -0.90
CA GLU A 108 9.80 -6.78 0.34
C GLU A 108 8.74 -7.48 1.20
N PHE A 109 7.56 -6.87 1.34
CA PHE A 109 6.43 -7.45 2.06
C PHE A 109 5.93 -8.75 1.44
N VAL A 110 5.67 -8.75 0.13
CA VAL A 110 5.13 -9.91 -0.58
C VAL A 110 6.11 -11.08 -0.57
N GLU A 111 7.41 -10.81 -0.74
CA GLU A 111 8.46 -11.84 -0.68
C GLU A 111 8.56 -12.48 0.71
N GLU A 112 8.52 -11.68 1.78
CA GLU A 112 8.59 -12.22 3.14
C GLU A 112 7.31 -12.96 3.54
N CYS A 113 6.13 -12.47 3.16
CA CYS A 113 4.86 -13.19 3.32
C CYS A 113 4.93 -14.59 2.70
N ARG A 114 5.42 -14.71 1.46
CA ARG A 114 5.57 -15.99 0.77
C ARG A 114 6.52 -16.93 1.49
N LYS A 115 7.66 -16.41 1.92
CA LYS A 115 8.67 -17.18 2.65
C LYS A 115 8.11 -17.79 3.93
N GLU A 116 7.25 -17.04 4.64
CA GLU A 116 6.70 -17.47 5.93
C GLU A 116 5.36 -18.20 5.83
N GLY A 117 4.79 -18.35 4.63
CA GLY A 117 3.52 -19.02 4.38
C GLY A 117 2.28 -18.18 4.76
N VAL A 118 2.43 -16.85 4.79
CA VAL A 118 1.34 -15.89 5.04
C VAL A 118 0.90 -15.31 3.70
N VAL A 119 -0.41 -15.23 3.45
CA VAL A 119 -0.92 -14.73 2.16
C VAL A 119 -0.92 -13.19 2.14
N PRO A 120 -0.23 -12.54 1.17
CA PRO A 120 -0.26 -11.08 1.06
C PRO A 120 -1.51 -10.61 0.31
N PHE A 121 -2.26 -9.70 0.92
CA PHE A 121 -3.32 -8.89 0.31
C PHE A 121 -2.84 -7.44 0.23
N LEU A 122 -3.31 -6.72 -0.78
CA LEU A 122 -2.93 -5.32 -0.96
C LEU A 122 -4.18 -4.45 -0.93
N TYR A 123 -4.15 -3.40 -0.12
CA TYR A 123 -5.12 -2.33 -0.19
C TYR A 123 -4.69 -1.30 -1.22
N HIS A 124 -5.64 -0.80 -1.99
CA HIS A 124 -5.42 0.31 -2.92
C HIS A 124 -6.61 1.26 -2.88
N THR A 125 -6.34 2.53 -2.67
CA THR A 125 -7.41 3.52 -2.70
C THR A 125 -7.95 3.80 -4.12
N LEU A 126 -9.22 4.16 -4.22
CA LEU A 126 -9.87 4.73 -5.40
C LEU A 126 -9.93 6.27 -5.35
N ALA A 127 -9.69 6.86 -4.18
CA ALA A 127 -9.62 8.31 -3.98
C ALA A 127 -8.16 8.80 -3.99
N ASP A 128 -7.91 10.00 -4.50
CA ASP A 128 -6.55 10.53 -4.59
C ASP A 128 -6.51 12.03 -4.26
N TRP A 129 -5.73 12.39 -3.24
CA TRP A 129 -5.54 13.79 -2.84
C TRP A 129 -4.30 14.42 -3.48
N HIS A 130 -3.46 13.64 -4.14
CA HIS A 130 -2.23 14.10 -4.79
C HIS A 130 -2.40 14.25 -6.31
N ASN A 131 -3.03 13.28 -6.98
CA ASN A 131 -3.26 13.37 -8.42
C ASN A 131 -4.38 14.37 -8.75
N ALA A 132 -4.01 15.54 -9.29
CA ALA A 132 -4.94 16.59 -9.67
C ALA A 132 -5.99 16.17 -10.70
N ASP A 133 -5.73 15.13 -11.51
CA ASP A 133 -6.71 14.60 -12.46
C ASP A 133 -7.95 14.03 -11.73
N TYR A 134 -7.83 13.59 -10.46
CA TYR A 134 -8.97 13.09 -9.68
C TYR A 134 -10.13 14.10 -9.61
N MET A 135 -9.80 15.38 -9.46
CA MET A 135 -10.79 16.47 -9.40
C MET A 135 -11.01 17.16 -10.74
N ASN A 136 -9.98 17.22 -11.60
CA ASN A 136 -9.99 18.08 -12.79
C ASN A 136 -10.24 17.32 -14.10
N ASP A 137 -9.92 16.03 -14.16
CA ASP A 137 -10.07 15.16 -15.34
C ASP A 137 -10.25 13.69 -14.92
N PHE A 138 -11.44 13.38 -14.42
CA PHE A 138 -11.72 12.07 -13.85
C PHE A 138 -11.51 10.89 -14.84
N PRO A 139 -11.87 10.98 -16.13
CA PRO A 139 -11.52 9.94 -17.11
C PRO A 139 -10.02 9.64 -17.17
N LYS A 140 -9.18 10.68 -17.18
CA LYS A 140 -7.71 10.51 -17.15
C LYS A 140 -7.22 9.94 -15.83
N TYR A 141 -7.86 10.28 -14.71
CA TYR A 141 -7.60 9.62 -13.43
C TYR A 141 -7.95 8.12 -13.44
N ILE A 142 -9.05 7.72 -14.07
CA ILE A 142 -9.39 6.30 -14.22
C ILE A 142 -8.31 5.56 -15.03
N ASP A 143 -7.77 6.17 -16.09
CA ASP A 143 -6.64 5.59 -16.83
C ASP A 143 -5.40 5.42 -15.96
N TYR A 144 -5.09 6.41 -15.11
CA TYR A 144 -4.03 6.32 -14.11
C TYR A 144 -4.30 5.16 -13.13
N LEU A 145 -5.49 5.10 -12.54
CA LEU A 145 -5.88 4.12 -11.54
C LEU A 145 -5.80 2.68 -12.08
N VAL A 146 -6.29 2.45 -13.31
CA VAL A 146 -6.21 1.13 -13.96
C VAL A 146 -4.75 0.73 -14.21
N LYS A 147 -3.88 1.66 -14.63
CA LYS A 147 -2.44 1.40 -14.81
C LYS A 147 -1.76 1.08 -13.48
N SER A 148 -2.06 1.88 -12.45
CA SER A 148 -1.56 1.77 -11.09
C SER A 148 -1.89 0.40 -10.47
N VAL A 149 -3.17 0.01 -10.48
CA VAL A 149 -3.61 -1.34 -10.04
C VAL A 149 -3.01 -2.43 -10.93
N GLY A 150 -2.93 -2.19 -12.24
CA GLY A 150 -2.33 -3.12 -13.20
C GLY A 150 -0.86 -3.44 -12.92
N ILE A 151 -0.09 -2.51 -12.35
CA ILE A 151 1.29 -2.74 -11.91
C ILE A 151 1.31 -3.76 -10.77
N LEU A 152 0.43 -3.60 -9.77
CA LEU A 152 0.33 -4.53 -8.64
C LEU A 152 -0.03 -5.94 -9.11
N CYS A 153 -0.98 -6.07 -10.03
CA CYS A 153 -1.41 -7.37 -10.55
C CYS A 153 -0.36 -8.10 -11.39
N LYS A 154 0.56 -7.38 -12.05
CA LYS A 154 1.51 -7.96 -13.01
C LYS A 154 2.90 -8.24 -12.44
N ASN A 155 3.32 -7.48 -11.42
CA ASN A 155 4.73 -7.42 -11.05
C ASN A 155 5.07 -8.04 -9.69
N TYR A 156 4.07 -8.35 -8.86
CA TYR A 156 4.30 -8.86 -7.51
C TYR A 156 4.02 -10.35 -7.37
N GLY A 157 3.63 -11.06 -8.43
CA GLY A 157 3.25 -12.48 -8.40
C GLY A 157 1.87 -12.71 -7.79
N LYS A 158 1.55 -13.96 -7.41
CA LYS A 158 0.24 -14.30 -6.82
C LYS A 158 0.06 -13.61 -5.46
N ILE A 159 -0.96 -12.78 -5.34
CA ILE A 159 -1.48 -12.18 -4.11
C ILE A 159 -2.84 -12.78 -3.77
N GLY A 160 -3.30 -12.60 -2.53
CA GLY A 160 -4.58 -13.09 -2.06
C GLY A 160 -5.77 -12.31 -2.62
N GLY A 161 -5.58 -11.02 -2.89
CA GLY A 161 -6.60 -10.15 -3.45
C GLY A 161 -6.24 -8.67 -3.32
N LEU A 162 -7.11 -7.83 -3.87
CA LEU A 162 -7.09 -6.38 -3.71
C LEU A 162 -8.26 -5.94 -2.84
N TRP A 163 -7.98 -5.03 -1.90
CA TRP A 163 -8.97 -4.38 -1.05
C TRP A 163 -9.08 -2.92 -1.48
N PHE A 164 -10.23 -2.50 -2.03
CA PHE A 164 -10.42 -1.15 -2.56
C PHE A 164 -11.19 -0.25 -1.59
N ASP A 165 -10.84 1.03 -1.62
CA ASP A 165 -11.45 2.10 -0.81
C ASP A 165 -11.41 3.46 -1.51
#